data_AF-A0A6J1WJK9-F1
#
_entry.id   AF-A0A6J1WJK9-F1
#
_cell.length_a   1.000
_cell.length_b   1.000
_cell.length_c   1.000
_cell.angle_alpha   90.00
_cell.angle_beta   90.00
_cell.angle_gamma   90.00
#
_symmetry.space_group_name_H-M   'P 1'
#
loop_
_entity.id
_entity.type
_entity.pdbx_description
1 polymer ?
#
loop_
_entity_poly.entity_id
_entity_poly.type
_entity_poly.pdbx_seq_one_letter_code
_entity_poly.pdbx_strand_id
1 'polypeptide(L)'
;MYCEVSHVIPKFSCLVCVLFLFYDAANALVLRAYISQHGLHGEIEFSHKNDTLISIRTNLKPTLQYPDGVWRWTIHEFPVDYRDVSDARCSEASLGKELIDLTEELGYLIIPGKDHAEFESQNSLTGPNGLWGKSVVLETAERDRVICASILSTDKLFEKHAVARFTSPVAGTLNFRWLSAREFDESDSYIQADLYHTKAIPDKVEFTEHKWKLFVTDIFDSDRRIREDNCNILQLIFDPDNSGDGMSVGDLDSRLGLVKVATDANRRKVKTLFKNDVLNVLRSDMEVTKRSLYVVIYDNRHPDTYLACAKLRPMEPKSTKALINTDGIRGTVDFTQRSPFDPTWANFQLGAADQDYESNLRFVSSMVQYSVRELPPKLLDASHVNHVCNTTGGIYNPSGVDLNNVPPPGMGTQDQYPIGDLLGKYKDRTEYLNHKYLLPGLANELSGAYWDVFLPLQGVHSVLHRGMVLTR
;
A
#
# COMPACT_ATOMS: atom_id res chain seq x y z
N MET A 1 4.26 72.55 10.55
CA MET A 1 5.23 71.81 11.39
C MET A 1 5.85 70.75 10.49
N TYR A 2 7.09 71.01 10.08
CA TYR A 2 7.86 70.15 9.17
C TYR A 2 8.20 68.82 9.87
N CYS A 3 8.10 67.71 9.16
CA CYS A 3 8.93 66.53 9.43
C CYS A 3 9.38 65.93 8.11
N GLU A 4 10.69 65.81 8.00
CA GLU A 4 11.47 65.52 6.81
C GLU A 4 11.47 64.04 6.44
N VAL A 5 11.67 63.82 5.14
CA VAL A 5 12.07 62.57 4.50
C VAL A 5 13.44 62.13 5.05
N SER A 6 13.59 60.84 5.37
CA SER A 6 14.91 60.23 5.52
C SER A 6 15.06 59.00 4.64
N HIS A 7 15.90 59.16 3.61
CA HIS A 7 16.45 58.13 2.75
C HIS A 7 17.58 57.42 3.50
N VAL A 8 17.39 56.18 3.97
CA VAL A 8 18.46 55.19 4.11
C VAL A 8 17.88 53.79 3.93
N ILE A 9 18.02 53.21 2.74
CA ILE A 9 17.78 51.78 2.51
C ILE A 9 19.07 51.05 2.93
N PRO A 10 19.06 50.15 3.93
CA PRO A 10 20.24 49.38 4.26
C PRO A 10 20.37 48.23 3.28
N LYS A 11 21.49 48.22 2.53
CA LYS A 11 21.98 47.15 1.64
C LYS A 11 22.23 45.79 2.36
N PHE A 12 21.79 45.63 3.60
CA PHE A 12 21.87 44.39 4.37
C PHE A 12 20.72 43.42 4.10
N SER A 13 19.59 43.88 3.54
CA SER A 13 18.46 42.99 3.25
C SER A 13 18.68 42.11 2.00
N CYS A 14 19.64 42.46 1.14
CA CYS A 14 19.89 41.72 -0.10
C CYS A 14 20.83 40.51 0.12
N LEU A 15 21.73 40.57 1.11
CA LEU A 15 22.67 39.47 1.35
C LEU A 15 22.02 38.30 2.12
N VAL A 16 21.04 38.60 2.98
CA VAL A 16 20.26 37.56 3.69
C VAL A 16 19.28 36.88 2.73
N CYS A 17 18.67 37.61 1.78
CA CYS A 17 17.83 36.98 0.75
C CYS A 17 18.62 36.12 -0.25
N VAL A 18 19.91 36.42 -0.51
CA VAL A 18 20.73 35.60 -1.43
C VAL A 18 21.29 34.34 -0.76
N LEU A 19 21.46 34.33 0.57
CA LEU A 19 21.86 33.14 1.32
C LEU A 19 20.70 32.18 1.65
N PHE A 20 19.45 32.62 1.55
CA PHE A 20 18.27 31.75 1.67
C PHE A 20 17.81 31.14 0.32
N LEU A 21 18.50 31.43 -0.79
CA LEU A 21 18.18 30.90 -2.12
C LEU A 21 19.01 29.68 -2.54
N PHE A 22 19.80 29.09 -1.64
CA PHE A 22 20.63 27.91 -1.94
C PHE A 22 20.51 26.79 -0.91
N TYR A 23 19.31 26.58 -0.38
CA TYR A 23 18.90 25.29 0.19
C TYR A 23 17.50 24.96 -0.33
N ASP A 24 17.37 24.87 -1.66
CA ASP A 24 16.45 23.89 -2.20
C ASP A 24 17.07 22.53 -1.86
N ALA A 25 16.69 21.98 -0.72
CA ALA A 25 16.62 20.53 -0.63
C ALA A 25 15.68 20.15 -1.77
N ALA A 26 16.25 19.70 -2.88
CA ALA A 26 15.50 19.15 -3.98
C ALA A 26 14.69 17.99 -3.39
N ASN A 27 13.45 18.27 -3.02
CA ASN A 27 12.49 17.22 -2.79
C ASN A 27 12.46 16.46 -4.11
N ALA A 28 12.72 15.16 -4.06
CA ALA A 28 12.69 14.28 -5.21
C ALA A 28 11.62 13.22 -4.95
N LEU A 29 11.24 12.47 -5.99
CA LEU A 29 10.44 11.27 -5.78
C LEU A 29 11.21 10.30 -4.86
N VAL A 30 10.56 9.90 -3.76
CA VAL A 30 11.09 8.92 -2.83
C VAL A 30 10.17 7.71 -2.81
N LEU A 31 10.74 6.55 -3.13
CA LEU A 31 10.07 5.27 -2.99
C LEU A 31 10.56 4.57 -1.71
N ARG A 32 9.71 3.75 -1.12
CA ARG A 32 10.01 3.05 0.12
C ARG A 32 9.40 1.65 0.16
N ALA A 33 10.17 0.72 0.70
CA ALA A 33 9.73 -0.62 1.05
C ALA A 33 9.76 -0.79 2.58
N TYR A 34 8.62 -1.15 3.16
CA TYR A 34 8.45 -1.35 4.60
C TYR A 34 8.56 -2.83 4.95
N ILE A 35 9.49 -3.17 5.82
CA ILE A 35 9.91 -4.53 6.12
C ILE A 35 9.68 -4.81 7.60
N SER A 36 8.97 -5.89 7.93
CA SER A 36 8.79 -6.33 9.32
C SER A 36 8.43 -7.81 9.37
N GLN A 37 9.40 -8.68 9.06
CA GLN A 37 9.23 -10.13 9.01
C GLN A 37 10.51 -10.85 9.41
N HIS A 38 10.38 -12.07 9.92
CA HIS A 38 11.49 -13.00 10.12
C HIS A 38 12.70 -12.39 10.84
N GLY A 39 12.45 -11.54 11.84
CA GLY A 39 13.49 -10.96 12.67
C GLY A 39 14.15 -9.70 12.14
N LEU A 40 13.70 -9.15 11.01
CA LEU A 40 14.17 -7.88 10.48
C LEU A 40 13.03 -6.88 10.35
N HIS A 41 13.25 -5.67 10.87
CA HIS A 41 12.27 -4.59 10.82
C HIS A 41 12.90 -3.27 10.36
N GLY A 42 12.25 -2.54 9.47
CA GLY A 42 12.64 -1.20 9.09
C GLY A 42 12.20 -0.85 7.67
N GLU A 43 12.95 0.02 7.02
CA GLU A 43 12.63 0.52 5.68
C GLU A 43 13.86 0.50 4.76
N ILE A 44 13.60 0.30 3.47
CA ILE A 44 14.56 0.54 2.39
C ILE A 44 14.00 1.67 1.54
N GLU A 45 14.76 2.74 1.42
CA GLU A 45 14.42 3.95 0.67
C GLU A 45 15.16 3.98 -0.66
N PHE A 46 14.47 4.42 -1.72
CA PHE A 46 15.02 4.61 -3.05
C PHE A 46 14.72 6.05 -3.48
N SER A 47 15.75 6.80 -3.84
CA SER A 47 15.62 8.21 -4.27
C SER A 47 16.63 8.54 -5.36
N HIS A 48 16.41 9.61 -6.12
CA HIS A 48 17.40 10.06 -7.10
C HIS A 48 18.64 10.60 -6.38
N LYS A 49 19.82 10.13 -6.79
CA LYS A 49 21.09 10.75 -6.42
C LYS A 49 21.50 11.78 -7.49
N ASN A 50 21.32 11.42 -8.75
CA ASN A 50 21.48 12.29 -9.92
C ASN A 50 20.55 11.79 -11.05
N ASP A 51 20.68 12.36 -12.26
CA ASP A 51 19.83 12.02 -13.41
C ASP A 51 19.98 10.56 -13.90
N THR A 52 21.04 9.85 -13.46
CA THR A 52 21.39 8.50 -13.94
C THR A 52 21.48 7.44 -12.84
N LEU A 53 21.61 7.85 -11.59
CA LEU A 53 21.84 6.98 -10.44
C LEU A 53 20.79 7.24 -9.38
N ILE A 54 20.30 6.16 -8.80
CA ILE A 54 19.50 6.18 -7.59
C ILE A 54 20.37 5.89 -6.37
N SER A 55 20.02 6.50 -5.25
CA SER A 55 20.51 6.14 -3.92
C SER A 55 19.53 5.13 -3.31
N ILE A 56 20.07 4.04 -2.77
CA ILE A 56 19.33 3.04 -2.00
C ILE A 56 19.82 3.12 -0.57
N ARG A 57 18.97 3.57 0.34
CA ARG A 57 19.30 3.72 1.76
C ARG A 57 18.55 2.69 2.58
N THR A 58 19.29 1.97 3.41
CA THR A 58 18.75 1.02 4.38
C THR A 58 18.62 1.67 5.74
N ASN A 59 17.52 1.39 6.43
CA ASN A 59 17.30 1.74 7.83
C ASN A 59 16.60 0.54 8.47
N LEU A 60 17.40 -0.46 8.81
CA LEU A 60 16.95 -1.77 9.24
C LEU A 60 17.40 -2.04 10.68
N LYS A 61 16.59 -2.77 11.42
CA LYS A 61 16.83 -3.12 12.81
C LYS A 61 16.56 -4.62 12.98
N PRO A 62 17.60 -5.43 13.25
CA PRO A 62 17.40 -6.82 13.60
C PRO A 62 16.74 -6.96 14.97
N THR A 63 15.98 -8.03 15.15
CA THR A 63 15.45 -8.44 16.45
C THR A 63 16.51 -9.13 17.29
N LEU A 64 16.29 -9.22 18.60
CA LEU A 64 17.20 -9.95 19.50
C LEU A 64 17.26 -11.46 19.20
N GLN A 65 16.21 -12.02 18.59
CA GLN A 65 16.17 -13.43 18.19
C GLN A 65 17.13 -13.71 17.03
N TYR A 66 17.26 -12.75 16.12
CA TYR A 66 18.07 -12.86 14.91
C TYR A 66 18.94 -11.60 14.75
N PRO A 67 19.96 -11.42 15.61
CA PRO A 67 20.79 -10.22 15.64
C PRO A 67 21.69 -10.10 14.39
N ASP A 68 22.09 -11.24 13.83
CA ASP A 68 22.96 -11.34 12.67
C ASP A 68 22.24 -11.99 11.48
N GLY A 69 22.53 -11.53 10.27
CA GLY A 69 21.96 -12.09 9.05
C GLY A 69 22.70 -11.68 7.78
N VAL A 70 22.82 -12.62 6.86
CA VAL A 70 23.31 -12.37 5.50
C VAL A 70 22.15 -12.58 4.55
N TRP A 71 21.76 -11.53 3.85
CA TRP A 71 20.58 -11.52 2.99
C TRP A 71 20.98 -11.33 1.54
N ARG A 72 20.48 -12.23 0.69
CA ARG A 72 20.36 -11.97 -0.74
C ARG A 72 19.13 -11.10 -0.96
N TRP A 73 19.23 -10.08 -1.80
CA TRP A 73 18.16 -9.12 -2.04
C TRP A 73 17.89 -8.93 -3.52
N THR A 74 16.63 -9.09 -3.90
CA THR A 74 16.21 -9.11 -5.31
C THR A 74 14.91 -8.35 -5.51
N ILE A 75 14.68 -7.91 -6.75
CA ILE A 75 13.45 -7.22 -7.14
C ILE A 75 12.58 -8.17 -7.97
N HIS A 76 11.33 -8.32 -7.57
CA HIS A 76 10.35 -9.19 -8.22
C HIS A 76 9.26 -8.40 -8.95
N GLU A 77 8.59 -9.07 -9.89
CA GLU A 77 7.67 -8.46 -10.85
C GLU A 77 6.44 -7.79 -10.22
N PHE A 78 5.80 -8.43 -9.25
CA PHE A 78 4.53 -7.97 -8.66
C PHE A 78 4.73 -7.36 -7.27
N PRO A 79 3.88 -6.40 -6.87
CA PRO A 79 3.87 -5.90 -5.50
C PRO A 79 3.30 -6.97 -4.55
N VAL A 80 3.65 -6.88 -3.27
CA VAL A 80 3.13 -7.76 -2.21
C VAL A 80 1.64 -7.47 -1.99
N ASP A 81 0.82 -8.52 -1.94
CA ASP A 81 -0.59 -8.42 -1.55
C ASP A 81 -0.74 -8.60 -0.04
N TYR A 82 -0.85 -7.49 0.70
CA TYR A 82 -0.92 -7.50 2.16
C TYR A 82 -2.27 -7.99 2.72
N ARG A 83 -3.21 -8.39 1.85
CA ARG A 83 -4.41 -9.13 2.29
C ARG A 83 -4.06 -10.56 2.70
N ASP A 84 -3.00 -11.11 2.13
CA ASP A 84 -2.42 -12.39 2.54
C ASP A 84 -1.41 -12.14 3.66
N VAL A 85 -1.68 -12.77 4.81
CA VAL A 85 -0.88 -12.66 6.03
C VAL A 85 -0.01 -13.90 6.25
N SER A 86 -0.04 -14.85 5.32
CA SER A 86 0.80 -16.05 5.35
C SER A 86 2.17 -15.81 4.71
N ASP A 87 3.13 -16.68 5.00
CA ASP A 87 4.46 -16.62 4.39
C ASP A 87 4.44 -16.87 2.86
N ALA A 88 3.38 -17.52 2.35
CA ALA A 88 3.19 -17.77 0.93
C ALA A 88 3.05 -16.47 0.11
N ARG A 89 2.77 -15.33 0.76
CA ARG A 89 2.74 -14.01 0.11
C ARG A 89 4.08 -13.62 -0.52
N CYS A 90 5.19 -14.12 0.04
CA CYS A 90 6.54 -13.85 -0.45
C CYS A 90 7.04 -14.91 -1.45
N SER A 91 6.21 -15.89 -1.82
CA SER A 91 6.58 -16.92 -2.79
C SER A 91 6.69 -16.37 -4.22
N GLU A 92 7.48 -17.04 -5.06
CA GLU A 92 7.58 -16.74 -6.49
C GLU A 92 6.22 -16.81 -7.22
N ALA A 93 5.32 -17.68 -6.76
CA ALA A 93 3.95 -17.76 -7.31
C ALA A 93 3.12 -16.47 -7.04
N SER A 94 3.42 -15.77 -5.94
CA SER A 94 2.74 -14.54 -5.54
C SER A 94 3.39 -13.29 -6.13
N LEU A 95 4.72 -13.21 -6.10
CA LEU A 95 5.52 -12.05 -6.48
C LEU A 95 6.02 -12.09 -7.93
N GLY A 96 5.89 -13.23 -8.61
CA GLY A 96 6.36 -13.42 -9.96
C GLY A 96 7.87 -13.65 -10.02
N LYS A 97 8.40 -13.61 -11.24
CA LYS A 97 9.81 -13.86 -11.51
C LYS A 97 10.69 -12.76 -10.91
N GLU A 98 11.92 -13.15 -10.62
CA GLU A 98 13.00 -12.22 -10.31
C GLU A 98 13.35 -11.40 -11.56
N LEU A 99 13.50 -10.08 -11.39
CA LEU A 99 13.83 -9.14 -12.46
C LEU A 99 15.23 -8.56 -12.32
N ILE A 100 15.64 -8.24 -11.09
CA ILE A 100 16.92 -7.61 -10.78
C ILE A 100 17.50 -8.31 -9.56
N ASP A 101 18.74 -8.76 -9.65
CA ASP A 101 19.52 -9.24 -8.50
C ASP A 101 20.40 -8.09 -7.97
N LEU A 102 19.96 -7.44 -6.88
CA LEU A 102 20.73 -6.38 -6.25
C LEU A 102 21.95 -6.92 -5.51
N THR A 103 22.02 -8.23 -5.20
CA THR A 103 23.21 -8.85 -4.61
C THR A 103 24.34 -8.91 -5.62
N GLU A 104 24.06 -9.16 -6.90
CA GLU A 104 25.09 -9.11 -7.95
C GLU A 104 25.66 -7.70 -8.14
N GLU A 105 24.80 -6.67 -8.07
CA GLU A 105 25.21 -5.28 -8.25
C GLU A 105 25.88 -4.66 -7.01
N LEU A 106 25.32 -4.89 -5.82
CA LEU A 106 25.66 -4.16 -4.58
C LEU A 106 26.29 -5.04 -3.50
N GLY A 107 26.38 -6.35 -3.76
CA GLY A 107 26.77 -7.36 -2.79
C GLY A 107 25.67 -7.73 -1.80
N TYR A 108 25.97 -8.69 -0.92
CA TYR A 108 25.04 -9.12 0.13
C TYR A 108 24.76 -8.02 1.15
N LEU A 109 23.54 -8.03 1.67
CA LEU A 109 23.14 -7.21 2.81
C LEU A 109 23.49 -7.95 4.11
N ILE A 110 24.58 -7.54 4.73
CA ILE A 110 25.14 -8.15 5.95
C ILE A 110 24.74 -7.30 7.15
N ILE A 111 24.04 -7.92 8.10
CA ILE A 111 23.56 -7.29 9.32
C ILE A 111 24.22 -8.01 10.51
N PRO A 112 24.77 -7.27 11.49
CA PRO A 112 24.95 -5.81 11.54
C PRO A 112 26.05 -5.33 10.58
N GLY A 113 26.03 -4.04 10.23
CA GLY A 113 27.05 -3.36 9.43
C GLY A 113 26.47 -2.64 8.22
N LYS A 114 25.53 -3.28 7.51
CA LYS A 114 24.77 -2.67 6.40
C LYS A 114 23.30 -2.40 6.76
N ASP A 115 22.99 -2.29 8.04
CA ASP A 115 21.66 -1.94 8.55
C ASP A 115 21.32 -0.45 8.36
N HIS A 116 22.34 0.41 8.32
CA HIS A 116 22.24 1.84 8.00
C HIS A 116 23.22 2.23 6.87
N ALA A 117 23.17 1.51 5.75
CA ALA A 117 24.03 1.71 4.60
C ALA A 117 23.33 2.47 3.46
N GLU A 118 24.12 3.19 2.68
CA GLU A 118 23.72 3.83 1.42
C GLU A 118 24.46 3.17 0.26
N PHE A 119 23.73 2.84 -0.80
CA PHE A 119 24.22 2.21 -2.02
C PHE A 119 23.84 3.05 -3.24
N GLU A 120 24.57 2.90 -4.33
CA GLU A 120 24.29 3.58 -5.59
C GLU A 120 23.98 2.54 -6.66
N SER A 121 22.93 2.79 -7.43
CA SER A 121 22.49 1.87 -8.47
C SER A 121 22.07 2.61 -9.73
N GLN A 122 22.23 1.95 -10.88
CA GLN A 122 21.81 2.46 -12.20
C GLN A 122 20.34 2.17 -12.54
N ASN A 123 19.60 1.55 -11.62
CA ASN A 123 18.18 1.29 -11.80
C ASN A 123 17.36 2.59 -11.77
N SER A 124 16.20 2.60 -12.44
CA SER A 124 15.29 3.75 -12.45
C SER A 124 14.20 3.61 -11.39
N LEU A 125 13.70 4.72 -10.84
CA LEU A 125 12.55 4.69 -9.92
C LEU A 125 11.25 4.39 -10.66
N THR A 126 11.07 4.98 -11.84
CA THR A 126 9.86 4.96 -12.67
C THR A 126 10.14 4.43 -14.09
N GLY A 127 9.09 4.29 -14.88
CA GLY A 127 9.14 3.85 -16.27
C GLY A 127 9.01 2.33 -16.43
N PRO A 128 9.22 1.80 -17.66
CA PRO A 128 8.94 0.40 -17.99
C PRO A 128 9.75 -0.59 -17.14
N ASN A 129 11.00 -0.23 -16.82
CA ASN A 129 11.90 -1.03 -15.96
C ASN A 129 12.00 -0.48 -14.53
N GLY A 130 11.22 0.56 -14.19
CA GLY A 130 11.33 1.25 -12.91
C GLY A 130 10.89 0.42 -11.71
N LEU A 131 11.50 0.68 -10.56
CA LEU A 131 11.27 -0.04 -9.30
C LEU A 131 9.86 0.16 -8.71
N TRP A 132 9.17 1.25 -9.03
CA TRP A 132 7.83 1.50 -8.52
C TRP A 132 6.83 0.40 -8.92
N GLY A 133 6.07 -0.06 -7.93
CA GLY A 133 5.06 -1.10 -8.09
C GLY A 133 5.61 -2.53 -8.12
N LYS A 134 6.92 -2.70 -7.93
CA LYS A 134 7.58 -4.01 -7.76
C LYS A 134 7.67 -4.37 -6.27
N SER A 135 8.24 -5.54 -5.97
CA SER A 135 8.58 -5.93 -4.60
C SER A 135 10.06 -6.20 -4.44
N VAL A 136 10.60 -5.91 -3.26
CA VAL A 136 11.91 -6.39 -2.82
C VAL A 136 11.72 -7.67 -2.03
N VAL A 137 12.56 -8.67 -2.29
CA VAL A 137 12.62 -9.93 -1.55
C VAL A 137 14.00 -10.05 -0.91
N LEU A 138 14.03 -10.32 0.39
CA LEU A 138 15.24 -10.67 1.12
C LEU A 138 15.18 -12.14 1.50
N GLU A 139 16.17 -12.93 1.12
CA GLU A 139 16.25 -14.35 1.46
C GLU A 139 17.62 -14.71 2.06
N THR A 140 17.61 -15.61 3.05
CA THR A 140 18.82 -16.25 3.56
C THR A 140 19.33 -17.29 2.57
N ALA A 141 20.61 -17.68 2.69
CA ALA A 141 21.20 -18.73 1.85
C ALA A 141 20.47 -20.08 1.94
N GLU A 142 19.91 -20.39 3.11
CA GLU A 142 19.15 -21.62 3.37
C GLU A 142 17.66 -21.50 2.98
N ARG A 143 17.19 -20.29 2.63
CA ARG A 143 15.78 -19.96 2.33
C ARG A 143 14.80 -20.32 3.45
N ASP A 144 15.29 -20.43 4.68
CA ASP A 144 14.48 -20.61 5.88
C ASP A 144 13.75 -19.33 6.29
N ARG A 145 14.28 -18.16 5.89
CA ARG A 145 13.67 -16.86 6.12
C ARG A 145 13.58 -16.09 4.82
N VAL A 146 12.35 -15.76 4.44
CA VAL A 146 12.05 -14.96 3.25
C VAL A 146 11.20 -13.77 3.66
N ILE A 147 11.66 -12.57 3.33
CA ILE A 147 10.99 -11.32 3.65
C ILE A 147 10.64 -10.64 2.35
N CYS A 148 9.45 -10.04 2.26
CA CYS A 148 9.06 -9.29 1.08
C CYS A 148 8.36 -7.99 1.43
N ALA A 149 8.55 -6.99 0.58
CA ALA A 149 7.90 -5.69 0.73
C ALA A 149 7.65 -5.04 -0.64
N SER A 150 6.48 -4.41 -0.82
CA SER A 150 6.19 -3.58 -1.99
C SER A 150 7.02 -2.29 -1.99
N ILE A 151 7.51 -1.88 -3.16
CA ILE A 151 8.17 -0.59 -3.39
C ILE A 151 7.11 0.43 -3.81
N LEU A 152 6.86 1.41 -2.93
CA LEU A 152 5.73 2.32 -3.01
C LEU A 152 6.17 3.78 -2.89
N SER A 153 5.41 4.72 -3.43
CA SER A 153 5.64 6.15 -3.16
C SER A 153 5.32 6.49 -1.70
N THR A 154 6.14 7.32 -1.09
CA THR A 154 5.91 7.84 0.28
C THR A 154 4.72 8.80 0.32
N ASP A 155 4.54 9.64 -0.70
CA ASP A 155 3.40 10.57 -0.77
C ASP A 155 2.17 9.89 -1.38
N LYS A 156 1.10 9.85 -0.58
CA LYS A 156 -0.23 9.35 -0.98
C LYS A 156 -0.90 10.17 -2.07
N LEU A 157 -0.51 11.42 -2.29
CA LEU A 157 -1.11 12.30 -3.30
C LEU A 157 -0.62 11.95 -4.71
N PHE A 158 0.56 11.34 -4.83
CA PHE A 158 1.11 10.96 -6.12
C PHE A 158 0.45 9.71 -6.71
N GLU A 159 -0.07 8.81 -5.87
CA GLU A 159 -0.66 7.55 -6.31
C GLU A 159 -2.19 7.60 -6.47
N LYS A 160 -2.69 6.99 -7.54
CA LYS A 160 -4.12 6.75 -7.79
C LYS A 160 -4.35 5.31 -8.20
N HIS A 161 -5.53 4.81 -7.85
CA HIS A 161 -5.92 3.42 -8.05
C HIS A 161 -7.31 3.34 -8.67
N ALA A 162 -7.50 2.38 -9.58
CA ALA A 162 -8.81 1.99 -10.06
C ALA A 162 -8.87 0.48 -10.24
N VAL A 163 -10.08 -0.10 -10.18
CA VAL A 163 -10.30 -1.53 -10.34
C VAL A 163 -11.48 -1.79 -11.25
N ALA A 164 -11.30 -2.72 -12.19
CA ALA A 164 -12.38 -3.34 -12.94
C ALA A 164 -12.55 -4.77 -12.42
N ARG A 165 -13.72 -5.07 -11.86
CA ARG A 165 -14.02 -6.37 -11.26
C ARG A 165 -14.99 -7.15 -12.14
N PHE A 166 -14.55 -8.31 -12.60
CA PHE A 166 -15.32 -9.23 -13.41
C PHE A 166 -15.97 -10.30 -12.52
N THR A 167 -17.19 -10.72 -12.88
CA THR A 167 -18.00 -11.67 -12.09
C THR A 167 -18.39 -12.92 -12.88
N SER A 168 -18.70 -12.79 -14.18
CA SER A 168 -19.06 -13.89 -15.07
C SER A 168 -18.99 -13.43 -16.53
N PRO A 169 -18.73 -14.34 -17.51
CA PRO A 169 -18.22 -15.71 -17.38
C PRO A 169 -16.73 -15.76 -17.00
N VAL A 170 -16.02 -14.65 -17.12
CA VAL A 170 -14.70 -14.42 -16.54
C VAL A 170 -14.88 -13.75 -15.18
N ALA A 171 -14.12 -14.16 -14.18
CA ALA A 171 -14.08 -13.54 -12.86
C ALA A 171 -12.64 -13.12 -12.52
N GLY A 172 -12.52 -12.16 -11.61
CA GLY A 172 -11.22 -11.62 -11.19
C GLY A 172 -11.18 -10.09 -11.26
N THR A 173 -9.98 -9.54 -11.28
CA THR A 173 -9.76 -8.09 -11.23
C THR A 173 -8.65 -7.63 -12.15
N LEU A 174 -8.87 -6.47 -12.77
CA LEU A 174 -7.82 -5.64 -13.34
C LEU A 174 -7.60 -4.45 -12.42
N ASN A 175 -6.39 -4.33 -11.87
CA ASN A 175 -6.01 -3.23 -10.99
C ASN A 175 -5.15 -2.25 -11.78
N PHE A 176 -5.63 -1.03 -11.92
CA PHE A 176 -4.94 0.07 -12.58
C PHE A 176 -4.29 0.94 -11.51
N ARG A 177 -3.02 1.26 -11.68
CA ARG A 177 -2.28 2.15 -10.77
C ARG A 177 -1.52 3.20 -11.56
N TRP A 178 -1.54 4.42 -11.04
CA TRP A 178 -0.83 5.56 -11.60
C TRP A 178 -0.05 6.29 -10.52
N LEU A 179 1.21 6.58 -10.80
CA LEU A 179 2.08 7.47 -10.07
C LEU A 179 2.25 8.75 -10.90
N SER A 180 2.07 9.91 -10.27
CA SER A 180 2.38 11.20 -10.90
C SER A 180 2.82 12.18 -9.83
N ALA A 181 4.10 12.51 -9.85
CA ALA A 181 4.73 13.56 -9.05
C ALA A 181 5.11 14.70 -10.02
N ARG A 182 4.17 15.61 -10.24
CA ARG A 182 4.30 16.69 -11.25
C ARG A 182 5.41 17.66 -10.90
N GLU A 183 5.71 17.78 -9.62
CA GLU A 183 6.78 18.60 -9.06
C GLU A 183 8.15 18.14 -9.53
N PHE A 184 8.29 16.86 -9.88
CA PHE A 184 9.55 16.22 -10.26
C PHE A 184 9.55 15.69 -11.70
N ASP A 185 8.51 15.98 -12.47
CA ASP A 185 8.27 15.44 -13.82
C ASP A 185 8.30 13.90 -13.88
N GLU A 186 7.90 13.25 -12.79
CA GLU A 186 7.92 11.80 -12.66
C GLU A 186 6.51 11.21 -12.83
N SER A 187 6.38 10.22 -13.72
CA SER A 187 5.13 9.49 -13.91
C SER A 187 5.36 8.03 -14.27
N ASP A 188 4.50 7.16 -13.77
CA ASP A 188 4.52 5.74 -14.07
C ASP A 188 3.10 5.18 -13.95
N SER A 189 2.79 4.12 -14.68
CA SER A 189 1.52 3.43 -14.57
C SER A 189 1.58 1.99 -15.02
N TYR A 190 0.76 1.16 -14.37
CA TYR A 190 0.63 -0.23 -14.75
C TYR A 190 -0.77 -0.77 -14.53
N ILE A 191 -1.07 -1.85 -15.25
CA ILE A 191 -2.27 -2.67 -15.05
C ILE A 191 -1.83 -4.05 -14.61
N GLN A 192 -2.29 -4.48 -13.44
CA GLN A 192 -2.15 -5.86 -12.98
C GLN A 192 -3.45 -6.62 -13.23
N ALA A 193 -3.37 -7.68 -14.03
CA ALA A 193 -4.48 -8.58 -14.30
C ALA A 193 -4.38 -9.86 -13.49
N ASP A 194 -5.47 -10.24 -12.85
CA ASP A 194 -5.69 -11.54 -12.20
C ASP A 194 -7.10 -12.01 -12.58
N LEU A 195 -7.19 -12.79 -13.65
CA LEU A 195 -8.44 -13.19 -14.29
C LEU A 195 -8.50 -14.70 -14.49
N TYR A 196 -9.68 -15.27 -14.35
CA TYR A 196 -9.93 -16.69 -14.52
C TYR A 196 -11.35 -16.98 -15.04
N HIS A 197 -11.52 -18.11 -15.71
CA HIS A 197 -12.85 -18.57 -16.12
C HIS A 197 -13.64 -19.10 -14.92
N THR A 198 -14.90 -18.69 -14.79
CA THR A 198 -15.79 -19.17 -13.71
C THR A 198 -16.11 -20.65 -13.82
N LYS A 199 -16.09 -21.20 -15.04
CA LYS A 199 -16.22 -22.63 -15.32
C LYS A 199 -14.87 -23.12 -15.84
N ALA A 200 -14.33 -24.14 -15.17
CA ALA A 200 -13.07 -24.74 -15.59
C ALA A 200 -13.15 -25.21 -17.05
N ILE A 201 -12.21 -24.75 -17.87
CA ILE A 201 -12.12 -25.18 -19.26
C ILE A 201 -11.30 -26.48 -19.28
N PRO A 202 -11.84 -27.60 -19.77
CA PRO A 202 -11.18 -28.91 -19.72
C PRO A 202 -9.96 -29.05 -20.66
N ASP A 203 -9.57 -27.97 -21.36
CA ASP A 203 -8.41 -27.96 -22.24
C ASP A 203 -7.10 -28.14 -21.46
N LYS A 204 -6.09 -28.72 -22.11
CA LYS A 204 -4.74 -28.91 -21.53
C LYS A 204 -3.93 -27.61 -21.38
N VAL A 205 -4.50 -26.46 -21.73
CA VAL A 205 -3.81 -25.16 -21.71
C VAL A 205 -4.06 -24.48 -20.37
N GLU A 206 -3.04 -23.83 -19.81
CA GLU A 206 -3.12 -23.18 -18.49
C GLU A 206 -3.92 -21.86 -18.50
N PHE A 207 -3.98 -21.18 -19.63
CA PHE A 207 -4.70 -19.93 -19.81
C PHE A 207 -5.21 -19.78 -21.26
N THR A 208 -6.20 -18.92 -21.44
CA THR A 208 -6.64 -18.43 -22.74
C THR A 208 -6.22 -16.98 -22.91
N GLU A 209 -5.94 -16.57 -24.15
CA GLU A 209 -5.56 -15.19 -24.48
C GLU A 209 -6.71 -14.48 -25.20
N HIS A 210 -6.98 -13.24 -24.79
CA HIS A 210 -8.12 -12.48 -25.26
C HIS A 210 -7.72 -11.05 -25.64
N LYS A 211 -8.36 -10.52 -26.69
CA LYS A 211 -8.33 -9.09 -26.97
C LYS A 211 -9.15 -8.37 -25.91
N TRP A 212 -8.72 -7.18 -25.55
CA TRP A 212 -9.36 -6.39 -24.51
C TRP A 212 -9.21 -4.92 -24.83
N LYS A 213 -10.25 -4.15 -24.53
CA LYS A 213 -10.35 -2.74 -24.89
C LYS A 213 -11.07 -1.95 -23.80
N LEU A 214 -10.82 -0.65 -23.78
CA LEU A 214 -11.50 0.29 -22.91
C LEU A 214 -12.60 1.01 -23.71
N PHE A 215 -13.83 0.91 -23.21
CA PHE A 215 -15.01 1.54 -23.76
C PHE A 215 -15.49 2.68 -22.86
N VAL A 216 -16.18 3.64 -23.45
CA VAL A 216 -16.80 4.77 -22.76
C VAL A 216 -18.29 4.83 -23.07
N THR A 217 -19.10 5.12 -22.05
CA THR A 217 -20.54 5.38 -22.24
C THR A 217 -20.82 6.87 -22.38
N ASP A 218 -21.92 7.21 -23.06
CA ASP A 218 -22.42 8.58 -23.12
C ASP A 218 -22.93 9.06 -21.74
N ILE A 219 -22.92 10.38 -21.55
CA ILE A 219 -23.21 11.10 -20.30
C ILE A 219 -24.69 10.99 -19.91
N PHE A 220 -25.58 10.74 -20.88
CA PHE A 220 -27.05 10.75 -20.69
C PHE A 220 -27.65 9.47 -20.12
N ASP A 221 -26.85 8.46 -19.79
CA ASP A 221 -27.36 7.19 -19.28
C ASP A 221 -27.67 7.29 -17.77
N SER A 222 -28.92 7.66 -17.49
CA SER A 222 -29.45 7.98 -16.16
C SER A 222 -29.83 6.75 -15.32
N ASP A 223 -29.89 5.56 -15.93
CA ASP A 223 -30.24 4.30 -15.25
C ASP A 223 -29.01 3.55 -14.70
N ARG A 224 -28.26 4.24 -13.84
CA ARG A 224 -26.92 3.84 -13.36
C ARG A 224 -26.82 2.55 -12.52
N ARG A 225 -27.94 1.94 -12.08
CA ARG A 225 -27.92 0.79 -11.14
C ARG A 225 -28.48 -0.52 -11.70
N ILE A 226 -29.26 -0.49 -12.78
CA ILE A 226 -29.98 -1.66 -13.30
C ILE A 226 -29.24 -2.29 -14.51
N ARG A 227 -28.27 -1.57 -15.09
CA ARG A 227 -27.59 -1.94 -16.35
C ARG A 227 -26.08 -2.14 -16.24
N GLU A 228 -25.52 -2.22 -15.02
CA GLU A 228 -24.05 -2.27 -14.83
C GLU A 228 -23.38 -3.54 -15.37
N ASP A 229 -24.14 -4.63 -15.52
CA ASP A 229 -23.61 -5.94 -15.95
C ASP A 229 -23.88 -6.25 -17.44
N ASN A 230 -24.57 -5.37 -18.17
CA ASN A 230 -24.92 -5.60 -19.58
C ASN A 230 -23.97 -4.86 -20.52
N CYS A 231 -23.05 -5.60 -21.13
CA CYS A 231 -22.04 -5.06 -22.04
C CYS A 231 -22.59 -4.55 -23.38
N ASN A 232 -23.87 -4.82 -23.70
CA ASN A 232 -24.47 -4.49 -25.00
C ASN A 232 -24.63 -2.98 -25.25
N ILE A 233 -24.52 -2.13 -24.23
CA ILE A 233 -24.58 -0.68 -24.37
C ILE A 233 -23.26 -0.06 -24.84
N LEU A 234 -22.17 -0.84 -24.82
CA LEU A 234 -20.82 -0.35 -25.10
C LEU A 234 -20.61 -0.28 -26.62
N GLN A 235 -20.54 0.95 -27.13
CA GLN A 235 -20.42 1.23 -28.57
C GLN A 235 -19.15 2.02 -28.93
N LEU A 236 -18.63 2.84 -28.02
CA LEU A 236 -17.51 3.74 -28.30
C LEU A 236 -16.25 3.29 -27.56
N ILE A 237 -15.19 3.03 -28.33
CA ILE A 237 -13.85 2.84 -27.79
C ILE A 237 -13.35 4.17 -27.24
N PHE A 238 -12.64 4.13 -26.12
CA PHE A 238 -12.09 5.31 -25.49
C PHE A 238 -10.89 5.86 -26.28
N ASP A 239 -11.13 6.93 -27.03
CA ASP A 239 -10.12 7.62 -27.84
C ASP A 239 -10.16 9.14 -27.57
N PRO A 240 -9.56 9.63 -26.47
CA PRO A 240 -9.61 11.05 -26.10
C PRO A 240 -8.87 11.95 -27.10
N ASP A 241 -7.81 11.43 -27.73
CA ASP A 241 -6.96 12.17 -28.67
C ASP A 241 -7.39 11.99 -30.15
N ASN A 242 -8.45 11.23 -30.40
CA ASN A 242 -8.93 10.89 -31.74
C ASN A 242 -7.80 10.32 -32.63
N SER A 243 -6.97 9.45 -32.05
CA SER A 243 -5.80 8.84 -32.68
C SER A 243 -6.17 7.80 -33.74
N GLY A 244 -7.40 7.30 -33.73
CA GLY A 244 -7.90 6.29 -34.66
C GLY A 244 -7.64 4.85 -34.21
N ASP A 245 -8.19 3.91 -34.98
CA ASP A 245 -8.21 2.48 -34.64
C ASP A 245 -6.80 1.88 -34.45
N GLY A 246 -6.62 1.17 -33.34
CA GLY A 246 -5.35 0.52 -32.96
C GLY A 246 -4.31 1.45 -32.37
N MET A 247 -4.55 2.77 -32.41
CA MET A 247 -3.68 3.80 -31.84
C MET A 247 -4.32 4.52 -30.65
N SER A 248 -5.62 4.32 -30.42
CA SER A 248 -6.33 4.88 -29.27
C SER A 248 -5.80 4.33 -27.94
N VAL A 249 -5.92 5.14 -26.88
CA VAL A 249 -5.62 4.70 -25.50
C VAL A 249 -6.52 3.50 -25.12
N GLY A 250 -7.72 3.42 -25.68
CA GLY A 250 -8.66 2.35 -25.42
C GLY A 250 -8.35 1.03 -26.12
N ASP A 251 -7.49 0.99 -27.13
CA ASP A 251 -7.03 -0.23 -27.79
C ASP A 251 -5.91 -0.92 -26.98
N LEU A 252 -6.26 -1.35 -25.75
CA LEU A 252 -5.33 -1.96 -24.80
C LEU A 252 -4.63 -3.19 -25.36
N ASP A 253 -5.31 -4.01 -26.15
CA ASP A 253 -4.73 -5.17 -26.81
C ASP A 253 -3.59 -4.82 -27.78
N SER A 254 -3.74 -3.73 -28.52
CA SER A 254 -2.76 -3.27 -29.51
C SER A 254 -1.56 -2.59 -28.83
N ARG A 255 -1.77 -1.96 -27.67
CA ARG A 255 -0.74 -1.25 -26.91
C ARG A 255 0.03 -2.12 -25.91
N LEU A 256 -0.65 -3.06 -25.27
CA LEU A 256 -0.14 -3.86 -24.15
C LEU A 256 -0.03 -5.34 -24.47
N GLY A 257 -0.64 -5.80 -25.56
CA GLY A 257 -0.78 -7.21 -25.89
C GLY A 257 -2.04 -7.84 -25.31
N LEU A 258 -2.23 -9.14 -25.55
CA LEU A 258 -3.42 -9.88 -25.14
C LEU A 258 -3.46 -10.11 -23.62
N VAL A 259 -4.66 -10.10 -23.04
CA VAL A 259 -4.85 -10.44 -21.62
C VAL A 259 -4.98 -11.95 -21.45
N LYS A 260 -4.33 -12.48 -20.42
CA LYS A 260 -4.39 -13.90 -20.07
C LYS A 260 -5.50 -14.14 -19.05
N VAL A 261 -6.31 -15.17 -19.28
CA VAL A 261 -7.37 -15.62 -18.38
C VAL A 261 -7.12 -17.08 -18.03
N ALA A 262 -6.91 -17.38 -16.74
CA ALA A 262 -6.62 -18.73 -16.29
C ALA A 262 -7.79 -19.69 -16.57
N THR A 263 -7.49 -20.90 -17.04
CA THR A 263 -8.52 -21.91 -17.37
C THR A 263 -9.16 -22.53 -16.13
N ASP A 264 -8.42 -22.64 -15.03
CA ASP A 264 -8.91 -23.11 -13.72
C ASP A 264 -8.14 -22.43 -12.58
N ALA A 265 -8.85 -21.58 -11.83
CA ALA A 265 -8.31 -20.83 -10.69
C ALA A 265 -7.84 -21.72 -9.53
N ASN A 266 -8.39 -22.93 -9.39
CA ASN A 266 -8.00 -23.87 -8.34
C ASN A 266 -6.69 -24.59 -8.68
N ARG A 267 -6.36 -24.69 -9.97
CA ARG A 267 -5.14 -25.35 -10.43
C ARG A 267 -3.97 -24.39 -10.49
N ARG A 268 -4.14 -23.24 -11.14
CA ARG A 268 -3.07 -22.24 -11.30
C ARG A 268 -3.66 -20.85 -11.49
N LYS A 269 -3.16 -19.89 -10.71
CA LYS A 269 -3.46 -18.47 -10.90
C LYS A 269 -2.51 -17.90 -11.96
N VAL A 270 -3.03 -17.08 -12.85
CA VAL A 270 -2.25 -16.41 -13.89
C VAL A 270 -2.36 -14.92 -13.66
N LYS A 271 -1.23 -14.32 -13.26
CA LYS A 271 -1.08 -12.88 -13.09
C LYS A 271 -0.24 -12.33 -14.21
N THR A 272 -0.62 -11.18 -14.75
CA THR A 272 0.18 -10.44 -15.74
C THR A 272 0.20 -8.97 -15.38
N LEU A 273 1.36 -8.32 -15.55
CA LEU A 273 1.52 -6.89 -15.34
C LEU A 273 1.88 -6.22 -16.67
N PHE A 274 1.13 -5.19 -17.01
CA PHE A 274 1.32 -4.41 -18.22
C PHE A 274 1.76 -2.99 -17.84
N LYS A 275 2.93 -2.57 -18.33
CA LYS A 275 3.46 -1.19 -18.20
C LYS A 275 3.56 -0.56 -19.58
N ASN A 276 3.06 0.67 -19.71
CA ASN A 276 3.20 1.47 -20.93
C ASN A 276 2.84 2.94 -20.63
N ASP A 277 3.62 3.88 -21.15
CA ASP A 277 3.45 5.31 -20.91
C ASP A 277 2.09 5.85 -21.38
N VAL A 278 1.46 5.20 -22.37
CA VAL A 278 0.11 5.54 -22.88
C VAL A 278 -0.95 5.46 -21.77
N LEU A 279 -0.73 4.62 -20.75
CA LEU A 279 -1.66 4.48 -19.63
C LEU A 279 -1.70 5.73 -18.73
N ASN A 280 -0.68 6.59 -18.76
CA ASN A 280 -0.65 7.83 -17.97
C ASN A 280 -1.78 8.79 -18.35
N VAL A 281 -2.26 8.76 -19.60
CA VAL A 281 -3.36 9.61 -20.09
C VAL A 281 -4.68 9.29 -19.36
N LEU A 282 -4.93 8.01 -19.06
CA LEU A 282 -6.17 7.55 -18.41
C LEU A 282 -6.44 8.21 -17.05
N ARG A 283 -5.38 8.62 -16.35
CA ARG A 283 -5.48 9.23 -15.02
C ARG A 283 -6.34 10.50 -15.04
N SER A 284 -6.08 11.41 -15.98
CA SER A 284 -6.73 12.73 -16.00
C SER A 284 -8.20 12.63 -16.42
N ASP A 285 -8.52 11.74 -17.37
CA ASP A 285 -9.88 11.60 -17.88
C ASP A 285 -10.83 10.94 -16.87
N MET A 286 -10.33 10.05 -16.03
CA MET A 286 -11.13 9.46 -14.94
C MET A 286 -11.61 10.49 -13.90
N GLU A 287 -10.87 11.59 -13.73
CA GLU A 287 -11.21 12.64 -12.76
C GLU A 287 -12.09 13.74 -13.37
N VAL A 288 -11.76 14.14 -14.60
CA VAL A 288 -12.40 15.28 -15.25
C VAL A 288 -13.72 14.88 -15.89
N THR A 289 -13.83 13.65 -16.41
CA THR A 289 -15.02 13.22 -17.14
C THR A 289 -15.98 12.47 -16.22
N LYS A 290 -17.25 12.87 -16.18
CA LYS A 290 -18.34 12.07 -15.56
C LYS A 290 -18.68 10.81 -16.36
N ARG A 291 -17.84 10.42 -17.32
CA ARG A 291 -18.05 9.29 -18.23
C ARG A 291 -17.65 8.01 -17.51
N SER A 292 -18.44 6.95 -17.70
CA SER A 292 -18.11 5.64 -17.14
C SER A 292 -17.25 4.88 -18.14
N LEU A 293 -16.09 4.43 -17.69
CA LEU A 293 -15.19 3.58 -18.44
C LEU A 293 -15.49 2.11 -18.14
N TYR A 294 -15.44 1.27 -19.15
CA TYR A 294 -15.64 -0.17 -19.05
C TYR A 294 -14.50 -0.89 -19.75
N VAL A 295 -13.93 -1.89 -19.09
CA VAL A 295 -13.01 -2.81 -19.74
C VAL A 295 -13.81 -3.96 -20.32
N VAL A 296 -13.62 -4.22 -21.61
CA VAL A 296 -14.27 -5.31 -22.35
C VAL A 296 -13.22 -6.32 -22.75
N ILE A 297 -13.52 -7.60 -22.51
CA ILE A 297 -12.72 -8.75 -22.94
C ILE A 297 -13.51 -9.44 -24.06
N TYR A 298 -12.87 -9.67 -25.19
CA TYR A 298 -13.47 -10.32 -26.35
C TYR A 298 -13.31 -11.84 -26.28
N ASP A 299 -14.25 -12.55 -26.89
CA ASP A 299 -14.13 -14.00 -27.07
C ASP A 299 -13.00 -14.32 -28.05
N ASN A 300 -12.21 -15.36 -27.77
CA ASN A 300 -11.07 -15.75 -28.60
C ASN A 300 -11.47 -16.59 -29.83
N ARG A 301 -12.63 -17.26 -29.79
CA ARG A 301 -13.22 -18.03 -30.90
C ARG A 301 -14.12 -17.15 -31.77
N HIS A 302 -14.78 -16.17 -31.18
CA HIS A 302 -15.64 -15.21 -31.86
C HIS A 302 -15.17 -13.76 -31.58
N PRO A 303 -14.16 -13.27 -32.33
CA PRO A 303 -13.51 -11.98 -32.06
C PRO A 303 -14.42 -10.75 -32.09
N ASP A 304 -15.62 -10.85 -32.68
CA ASP A 304 -16.60 -9.77 -32.73
C ASP A 304 -17.55 -9.76 -31.53
N THR A 305 -17.42 -10.73 -30.62
CA THR A 305 -18.31 -10.88 -29.46
C THR A 305 -17.61 -10.58 -28.14
N TYR A 306 -18.33 -9.92 -27.25
CA TYR A 306 -17.84 -9.65 -25.90
C TYR A 306 -17.97 -10.91 -25.05
N LEU A 307 -16.85 -11.38 -24.49
CA LEU A 307 -16.83 -12.46 -23.51
C LEU A 307 -17.29 -11.94 -22.15
N ALA A 308 -16.73 -10.82 -21.70
CA ALA A 308 -17.07 -10.21 -20.42
C ALA A 308 -16.78 -8.70 -20.44
N CYS A 309 -17.45 -7.94 -19.59
CA CYS A 309 -17.08 -6.55 -19.35
C CYS A 309 -17.16 -6.22 -17.85
N ALA A 310 -16.43 -5.18 -17.45
CA ALA A 310 -16.46 -4.67 -16.10
C ALA A 310 -16.27 -3.15 -16.10
N LYS A 311 -17.07 -2.46 -15.30
CA LYS A 311 -16.91 -1.02 -15.06
C LYS A 311 -15.61 -0.76 -14.31
N LEU A 312 -14.80 0.16 -14.83
CA LEU A 312 -13.61 0.66 -14.17
C LEU A 312 -14.02 1.69 -13.10
N ARG A 313 -13.71 1.40 -11.83
CA ARG A 313 -14.08 2.24 -10.69
C ARG A 313 -12.84 2.76 -9.99
N PRO A 314 -12.75 4.06 -9.66
CA PRO A 314 -11.73 4.55 -8.74
C PRO A 314 -11.77 3.76 -7.42
N MET A 315 -10.59 3.39 -6.92
CA MET A 315 -10.44 2.72 -5.63
C MET A 315 -9.99 3.75 -4.60
N GLU A 316 -10.91 4.13 -3.72
CA GLU A 316 -10.60 5.01 -2.60
C GLU A 316 -9.84 4.26 -1.50
N PRO A 317 -8.92 4.92 -0.78
CA PRO A 317 -8.29 4.37 0.41
C PRO A 317 -9.33 3.88 1.42
N LYS A 318 -9.11 2.69 1.99
CA LYS A 318 -9.95 2.21 3.09
C LYS A 318 -9.47 2.80 4.39
N SER A 319 -10.37 3.41 5.15
CA SER A 319 -10.07 3.97 6.46
C SER A 319 -11.14 3.56 7.48
N THR A 320 -10.73 3.35 8.72
CA THR A 320 -11.63 3.15 9.85
C THR A 320 -11.10 3.90 11.07
N LYS A 321 -12.02 4.45 11.86
CA LYS A 321 -11.74 5.28 13.02
C LYS A 321 -12.43 4.66 14.23
N ALA A 322 -11.66 4.32 15.24
CA ALA A 322 -12.15 3.97 16.56
C ALA A 322 -12.21 5.24 17.42
N LEU A 323 -13.39 5.54 17.97
CA LEU A 323 -13.58 6.63 18.91
C LEU A 323 -13.61 6.06 20.33
N ILE A 324 -12.73 6.58 21.19
CA ILE A 324 -12.65 6.18 22.60
C ILE A 324 -13.02 7.39 23.45
N ASN A 325 -13.99 7.20 24.33
CA ASN A 325 -14.42 8.20 25.31
C ASN A 325 -15.01 7.50 26.54
N THR A 326 -14.18 6.75 27.25
CA THR A 326 -14.56 5.89 28.38
C THR A 326 -13.44 5.88 29.41
N ASP A 327 -13.81 5.72 30.69
CA ASP A 327 -12.85 5.58 31.80
C ASP A 327 -11.81 6.71 31.89
N GLY A 328 -12.23 7.95 31.62
CA GLY A 328 -11.32 9.11 31.63
C GLY A 328 -10.29 9.13 30.50
N ILE A 329 -10.41 8.28 29.49
CA ILE A 329 -9.66 8.34 28.22
C ILE A 329 -10.52 8.99 27.18
N ARG A 330 -9.93 9.87 26.37
CA ARG A 330 -10.54 10.40 25.16
C ARG A 330 -9.56 10.35 24.00
N GLY A 331 -10.06 10.03 22.82
CA GLY A 331 -9.25 10.13 21.62
C GLY A 331 -9.77 9.30 20.45
N THR A 332 -8.95 9.23 19.40
CA THR A 332 -9.26 8.45 18.21
C THR A 332 -8.06 7.62 17.79
N VAL A 333 -8.33 6.45 17.21
CA VAL A 333 -7.34 5.65 16.51
C VAL A 333 -7.82 5.42 15.09
N ASP A 334 -7.04 5.86 14.12
CA ASP A 334 -7.34 5.79 12.70
C ASP A 334 -6.46 4.76 12.02
N PHE A 335 -7.06 3.78 11.34
CA PHE A 335 -6.35 2.88 10.44
C PHE A 335 -6.68 3.24 9.01
N THR A 336 -5.68 3.41 8.15
CA THR A 336 -5.85 3.76 6.74
C THR A 336 -4.93 2.94 5.86
N GLN A 337 -5.49 2.32 4.81
CA GLN A 337 -4.75 1.53 3.83
C GLN A 337 -5.11 2.03 2.43
N ARG A 338 -4.11 2.49 1.66
CA ARG A 338 -4.31 3.09 0.33
C ARG A 338 -4.84 2.06 -0.68
N SER A 339 -4.19 0.90 -0.74
CA SER A 339 -4.59 -0.21 -1.59
C SER A 339 -4.24 -1.56 -0.92
N PRO A 340 -4.72 -2.70 -1.43
CA PRO A 340 -4.29 -4.02 -0.97
C PRO A 340 -2.77 -4.25 -1.00
N PHE A 341 -2.04 -3.45 -1.79
CA PHE A 341 -0.60 -3.56 -2.01
C PHE A 341 0.22 -2.59 -1.15
N ASP A 342 -0.45 -1.87 -0.26
CA ASP A 342 0.14 -0.91 0.67
C ASP A 342 0.03 -1.40 2.13
N PRO A 343 1.01 -1.06 2.99
CA PRO A 343 0.87 -1.27 4.43
C PRO A 343 -0.29 -0.44 4.98
N THR A 344 -0.80 -0.87 6.13
CA THR A 344 -1.81 -0.11 6.87
C THR A 344 -1.13 0.90 7.77
N TRP A 345 -1.55 2.16 7.67
CA TRP A 345 -1.11 3.23 8.55
C TRP A 345 -2.04 3.33 9.74
N ALA A 346 -1.49 3.32 10.95
CA ALA A 346 -2.22 3.51 12.19
C ALA A 346 -1.83 4.86 12.82
N ASN A 347 -2.80 5.73 13.07
CA ASN A 347 -2.58 7.03 13.70
C ASN A 347 -3.35 7.08 15.03
N PHE A 348 -2.61 7.14 16.12
CA PHE A 348 -3.16 7.19 17.46
C PHE A 348 -3.17 8.64 17.95
N GLN A 349 -4.31 9.07 18.50
CA GLN A 349 -4.49 10.38 19.12
C GLN A 349 -5.28 10.16 20.41
N LEU A 350 -4.60 9.58 21.41
CA LEU A 350 -5.19 9.22 22.70
C LEU A 350 -4.61 10.09 23.82
N GLY A 351 -5.47 10.50 24.76
CA GLY A 351 -5.07 11.20 25.97
C GLY A 351 -6.11 11.07 27.09
N ALA A 352 -5.79 11.63 28.24
CA ALA A 352 -6.73 11.80 29.33
C ALA A 352 -7.86 12.78 28.93
N ALA A 353 -9.06 12.53 29.42
CA ALA A 353 -10.26 13.29 29.05
C ALA A 353 -10.21 14.77 29.47
N ASP A 354 -9.52 15.07 30.57
CA ASP A 354 -9.28 16.42 31.08
C ASP A 354 -8.13 17.14 30.36
N GLN A 355 -7.37 16.43 29.52
CA GLN A 355 -6.17 16.90 28.82
C GLN A 355 -5.08 17.45 29.75
N ASP A 356 -5.13 17.12 31.05
CA ASP A 356 -4.12 17.56 31.99
C ASP A 356 -2.83 16.76 31.81
N TYR A 357 -1.68 17.40 32.08
CA TYR A 357 -0.38 16.76 31.94
C TYR A 357 -0.24 15.58 32.90
N GLU A 358 -0.58 15.73 34.19
CA GLU A 358 -0.44 14.63 35.16
C GLU A 358 -1.40 13.48 34.87
N SER A 359 -2.63 13.78 34.46
CA SER A 359 -3.60 12.76 34.06
C SER A 359 -3.15 12.00 32.82
N ASN A 360 -2.55 12.68 31.84
CA ASN A 360 -1.93 12.03 30.70
C ASN A 360 -0.76 11.14 31.13
N LEU A 361 0.11 11.58 32.03
CA LEU A 361 1.22 10.75 32.55
C LEU A 361 0.71 9.46 33.20
N ARG A 362 -0.32 9.54 34.04
CA ARG A 362 -0.95 8.36 34.67
C ARG A 362 -1.61 7.45 33.65
N PHE A 363 -2.23 8.03 32.62
CA PHE A 363 -2.82 7.26 31.54
C PHE A 363 -1.77 6.45 30.78
N VAL A 364 -0.67 7.08 30.36
CA VAL A 364 0.33 6.38 29.56
C VAL A 364 1.07 5.32 30.39
N SER A 365 1.33 5.59 31.67
CA SER A 365 1.98 4.62 32.57
C SER A 365 1.08 3.45 32.98
N SER A 366 -0.25 3.63 32.97
CA SER A 366 -1.20 2.55 33.27
C SER A 366 -1.55 1.68 32.07
N MET A 367 -1.19 2.04 30.84
CA MET A 367 -1.58 1.24 29.68
C MET A 367 -0.86 -0.10 29.66
N VAL A 368 -1.61 -1.21 29.67
CA VAL A 368 -1.08 -2.58 29.60
C VAL A 368 -1.21 -3.17 28.21
N GLN A 369 -2.26 -2.83 27.45
CA GLN A 369 -2.47 -3.35 26.10
C GLN A 369 -3.40 -2.47 25.27
N TYR A 370 -3.10 -2.28 24.00
CA TYR A 370 -4.06 -1.82 23.00
C TYR A 370 -4.16 -2.85 21.89
N SER A 371 -5.38 -3.30 21.60
CA SER A 371 -5.60 -4.41 20.66
C SER A 371 -6.89 -4.29 19.87
N VAL A 372 -6.87 -4.86 18.66
CA VAL A 372 -8.07 -5.19 17.90
C VAL A 372 -8.56 -6.56 18.36
N ARG A 373 -9.85 -6.65 18.64
CA ARG A 373 -10.53 -7.84 19.15
C ARG A 373 -11.28 -8.56 18.04
N GLU A 374 -11.70 -9.79 18.31
CA GLU A 374 -12.39 -10.60 17.31
C GLU A 374 -13.76 -10.02 16.92
N LEU A 375 -14.51 -9.50 17.89
CA LEU A 375 -15.89 -9.07 17.70
C LEU A 375 -16.04 -7.57 18.00
N PRO A 376 -16.97 -6.88 17.31
CA PRO A 376 -17.36 -5.53 17.70
C PRO A 376 -18.00 -5.54 19.09
N PRO A 377 -17.84 -4.47 19.88
CA PRO A 377 -18.49 -4.34 21.18
C PRO A 377 -20.01 -4.38 21.04
N LYS A 378 -20.68 -5.18 21.85
CA LYS A 378 -22.14 -5.28 21.89
C LYS A 378 -22.65 -4.82 23.25
N LEU A 379 -23.48 -3.78 23.26
CA LEU A 379 -24.24 -3.41 24.44
C LEU A 379 -25.47 -4.33 24.54
N LEU A 380 -25.48 -5.22 25.53
CA LEU A 380 -26.62 -6.12 25.77
C LEU A 380 -27.74 -5.43 26.56
N ASP A 381 -27.37 -4.57 27.52
CA ASP A 381 -28.27 -3.77 28.35
C ASP A 381 -27.54 -2.52 28.86
N ALA A 382 -28.27 -1.46 29.21
CA ALA A 382 -27.72 -0.22 29.76
C ALA A 382 -27.00 -0.42 31.12
N SER A 383 -27.38 -1.46 31.87
CA SER A 383 -26.68 -1.85 33.11
C SER A 383 -25.27 -2.41 32.85
N HIS A 384 -24.97 -2.88 31.64
CA HIS A 384 -23.72 -3.52 31.28
C HIS A 384 -22.73 -2.60 30.53
N VAL A 385 -22.94 -1.28 30.55
CA VAL A 385 -22.07 -0.30 29.86
C VAL A 385 -20.60 -0.46 30.27
N ASN A 386 -20.33 -0.74 31.54
CA ASN A 386 -18.96 -0.92 32.06
C ASN A 386 -18.31 -2.25 31.62
N HIS A 387 -19.10 -3.21 31.11
CA HIS A 387 -18.63 -4.53 30.67
C HIS A 387 -18.70 -4.71 29.16
N VAL A 388 -18.95 -3.65 28.40
CA VAL A 388 -19.06 -3.70 26.93
C VAL A 388 -17.81 -4.30 26.30
N CYS A 389 -16.62 -3.97 26.81
CA CYS A 389 -15.35 -4.50 26.32
C CYS A 389 -15.25 -6.04 26.45
N ASN A 390 -15.93 -6.65 27.45
CA ASN A 390 -15.89 -8.10 27.67
C ASN A 390 -16.64 -8.88 26.58
N THR A 391 -17.49 -8.23 25.79
CA THR A 391 -18.25 -8.86 24.70
C THR A 391 -17.46 -9.03 23.41
N THR A 392 -16.22 -8.51 23.36
CA THR A 392 -15.43 -8.39 22.12
C THR A 392 -14.63 -9.65 21.76
N GLY A 393 -14.70 -10.72 22.55
CA GLY A 393 -13.92 -11.94 22.31
C GLY A 393 -12.42 -11.74 22.62
N GLY A 394 -11.55 -12.58 22.06
CA GLY A 394 -10.10 -12.56 22.25
C GLY A 394 -9.38 -11.47 21.44
N ILE A 395 -8.05 -11.44 21.52
CA ILE A 395 -7.22 -10.68 20.57
C ILE A 395 -7.40 -11.32 19.19
N TYR A 396 -7.61 -10.50 18.17
CA TYR A 396 -7.82 -11.02 16.84
C TYR A 396 -6.55 -11.72 16.29
N ASN A 397 -6.60 -13.04 16.15
CA ASN A 397 -5.47 -13.89 15.78
C ASN A 397 -5.82 -14.93 14.71
N PRO A 398 -6.15 -14.51 13.48
CA PRO A 398 -6.50 -15.47 12.42
C PRO A 398 -5.28 -16.22 11.87
N SER A 399 -4.06 -15.74 12.11
CA SER A 399 -2.80 -16.40 11.74
C SER A 399 -2.45 -17.56 12.68
N GLY A 400 -3.16 -17.72 13.80
CA GLY A 400 -2.93 -18.83 14.74
C GLY A 400 -1.58 -18.73 15.46
N VAL A 401 -1.07 -17.51 15.67
CA VAL A 401 0.17 -17.30 16.44
C VAL A 401 0.02 -17.85 17.84
N ASP A 402 0.98 -18.66 18.29
CA ASP A 402 0.99 -19.20 19.65
C ASP A 402 1.32 -18.09 20.67
N LEU A 403 0.32 -17.71 21.46
CA LEU A 403 0.41 -16.64 22.45
C LEU A 403 1.48 -16.89 23.53
N ASN A 404 1.91 -18.14 23.73
CA ASN A 404 2.96 -18.48 24.70
C ASN A 404 4.37 -18.19 24.17
N ASN A 405 4.53 -18.08 22.86
CA ASN A 405 5.81 -17.89 22.17
C ASN A 405 5.96 -16.49 21.56
N VAL A 406 5.06 -15.57 21.90
CA VAL A 406 5.11 -14.19 21.41
C VAL A 406 6.26 -13.44 22.10
N PRO A 407 7.14 -12.74 21.34
CA PRO A 407 8.19 -11.92 21.92
C PRO A 407 7.66 -10.82 22.84
N PRO A 408 8.47 -10.28 23.76
CA PRO A 408 8.09 -9.09 24.51
C PRO A 408 7.75 -7.91 23.56
N PRO A 409 6.77 -7.06 23.91
CA PRO A 409 6.34 -5.95 23.05
C PRO A 409 7.51 -5.09 22.55
N GLY A 410 7.50 -4.79 21.25
CA GLY A 410 8.53 -4.02 20.55
C GLY A 410 9.76 -4.83 20.11
N MET A 411 9.97 -6.04 20.66
CA MET A 411 11.20 -6.83 20.43
C MET A 411 11.14 -7.78 19.23
N GLY A 412 9.94 -8.18 18.81
CA GLY A 412 9.70 -9.01 17.62
C GLY A 412 9.38 -8.22 16.34
N THR A 413 9.28 -8.94 15.23
CA THR A 413 8.71 -8.45 13.96
C THR A 413 7.19 -8.62 13.92
N GLN A 414 6.51 -7.92 13.01
CA GLN A 414 5.03 -7.84 13.02
C GLN A 414 4.31 -9.16 12.72
N ASP A 415 4.96 -10.09 12.02
CA ASP A 415 4.52 -11.47 11.78
C ASP A 415 4.47 -12.33 13.06
N GLN A 416 5.27 -12.00 14.08
CA GLN A 416 5.38 -12.79 15.31
C GLN A 416 4.29 -12.49 16.33
N TYR A 417 3.49 -11.45 16.09
CA TYR A 417 2.38 -11.05 16.96
C TYR A 417 1.04 -11.39 16.30
N PRO A 418 0.00 -11.70 17.10
CA PRO A 418 -1.37 -11.72 16.60
C PRO A 418 -1.70 -10.45 15.81
N ILE A 419 -2.50 -10.57 14.75
CA ILE A 419 -2.87 -9.42 13.91
C ILE A 419 -3.38 -8.25 14.73
N GLY A 420 -4.21 -8.53 15.74
CA GLY A 420 -4.80 -7.53 16.61
C GLY A 420 -3.94 -7.06 17.78
N ASP A 421 -2.74 -7.61 18.02
CA ASP A 421 -1.87 -7.15 19.11
C ASP A 421 -1.03 -5.94 18.66
N LEU A 422 -1.59 -4.75 18.84
CA LEU A 422 -0.98 -3.51 18.37
C LEU A 422 0.14 -3.03 19.32
N LEU A 423 -0.01 -3.22 20.64
CA LEU A 423 1.05 -2.88 21.59
C LEU A 423 2.30 -3.72 21.34
N GLY A 424 2.13 -5.03 21.14
CA GLY A 424 3.22 -5.93 20.79
C GLY A 424 4.03 -5.42 19.58
N LYS A 425 3.30 -4.97 18.55
CA LYS A 425 3.88 -4.55 17.27
C LYS A 425 4.49 -3.14 17.27
N TYR A 426 3.89 -2.18 17.98
CA TYR A 426 4.22 -0.75 17.81
C TYR A 426 5.05 -0.15 18.94
N LYS A 427 5.21 -0.84 20.07
CA LYS A 427 6.02 -0.33 21.17
C LYS A 427 7.46 -0.05 20.71
N ASP A 428 7.95 1.15 21.01
CA ASP A 428 9.30 1.64 20.66
C ASP A 428 9.57 1.67 19.13
N ARG A 429 8.50 1.68 18.30
CA ARG A 429 8.56 1.76 16.82
C ARG A 429 8.15 3.14 16.31
N THR A 430 8.82 4.19 16.79
CA THR A 430 8.48 5.57 16.42
C THR A 430 9.09 6.04 15.10
N GLU A 431 10.18 5.40 14.69
CA GLU A 431 10.92 5.71 13.46
C GLU A 431 11.14 7.23 13.29
N TYR A 432 11.10 7.76 12.07
CA TYR A 432 11.14 9.21 11.80
C TYR A 432 9.74 9.84 11.75
N LEU A 433 8.72 9.15 12.27
CA LEU A 433 7.33 9.59 12.17
C LEU A 433 6.99 10.58 13.29
N ASN A 434 6.03 11.45 13.01
CA ASN A 434 5.59 12.47 13.95
C ASN A 434 4.90 11.83 15.17
N HIS A 435 5.61 11.80 16.28
CA HIS A 435 5.11 11.33 17.58
C HIS A 435 5.00 12.50 18.56
N LYS A 436 3.91 12.52 19.33
CA LYS A 436 3.74 13.48 20.43
C LYS A 436 4.15 12.82 21.73
N TYR A 437 5.39 13.05 22.14
CA TYR A 437 5.93 12.49 23.38
C TYR A 437 5.46 13.29 24.59
N LEU A 438 4.76 12.62 25.51
CA LEU A 438 4.52 13.12 26.87
C LEU A 438 5.69 12.76 27.80
N LEU A 439 6.25 11.55 27.61
CA LEU A 439 7.49 11.06 28.22
C LEU A 439 8.28 10.25 27.16
N PRO A 440 9.33 10.83 26.55
CA PRO A 440 10.18 10.08 25.64
C PRO A 440 10.82 8.87 26.35
N GLY A 441 10.69 7.67 25.78
CA GLY A 441 11.41 6.47 26.23
C GLY A 441 10.95 5.82 27.54
N LEU A 442 9.85 6.28 28.16
CA LEU A 442 9.35 5.76 29.44
C LEU A 442 7.91 5.27 29.40
N ALA A 443 7.15 5.64 28.37
CA ALA A 443 5.72 5.46 28.35
C ALA A 443 5.30 4.85 27.02
N ASN A 444 4.38 3.87 27.07
CA ASN A 444 3.86 3.21 25.86
C ASN A 444 3.35 4.30 24.90
N GLU A 445 3.95 4.44 23.74
CA GLU A 445 3.74 5.60 22.87
C GLU A 445 2.32 5.59 22.31
N LEU A 446 1.44 6.41 22.88
CA LEU A 446 -0.01 6.36 22.60
C LEU A 446 -0.49 7.43 21.62
N SER A 447 0.38 8.35 21.20
CA SER A 447 0.04 9.38 20.21
C SER A 447 1.13 9.47 19.16
N GLY A 448 0.88 8.84 18.02
CA GLY A 448 1.88 8.57 17.00
C GLY A 448 1.31 7.95 15.74
N ALA A 449 2.10 8.01 14.68
CA ALA A 449 1.82 7.32 13.43
C ALA A 449 2.72 6.10 13.31
N TYR A 450 2.14 4.97 12.91
CA TYR A 450 2.81 3.68 12.70
C TYR A 450 2.37 3.12 11.34
N TRP A 451 3.18 2.23 10.78
CA TRP A 451 2.80 1.39 9.64
C TRP A 451 2.83 -0.10 10.04
N ASP A 452 1.97 -0.90 9.42
CA ASP A 452 1.81 -2.31 9.72
C ASP A 452 1.58 -3.12 8.44
N VAL A 453 2.49 -4.07 8.17
CA VAL A 453 2.43 -4.98 7.01
C VAL A 453 1.64 -6.27 7.30
N PHE A 454 1.08 -6.41 8.50
CA PHE A 454 0.25 -7.53 8.97
C PHE A 454 -1.08 -7.10 9.58
N LEU A 455 -1.57 -5.89 9.26
CA LEU A 455 -2.88 -5.39 9.69
C LEU A 455 -3.77 -5.05 8.49
N PRO A 456 -4.22 -6.03 7.70
CA PRO A 456 -5.02 -5.75 6.50
C PRO A 456 -6.34 -5.05 6.83
N LEU A 457 -6.71 -4.03 6.04
CA LEU A 457 -8.08 -3.47 6.02
C LEU A 457 -8.95 -4.11 4.93
N GLN A 458 -8.37 -4.99 4.12
CA GLN A 458 -9.04 -5.63 2.98
C GLN A 458 -8.83 -7.15 3.01
N GLY A 459 -9.68 -7.89 2.32
CA GLY A 459 -9.59 -9.35 2.28
C GLY A 459 -10.22 -10.03 3.51
N VAL A 460 -10.03 -11.35 3.60
CA VAL A 460 -10.68 -12.22 4.58
C VAL A 460 -10.22 -11.91 6.01
N HIS A 461 -8.96 -11.51 6.17
CA HIS A 461 -8.38 -11.21 7.47
C HIS A 461 -8.54 -9.75 7.92
N SER A 462 -9.38 -8.97 7.23
CA SER A 462 -9.58 -7.55 7.52
C SER A 462 -9.94 -7.27 8.99
N VAL A 463 -9.34 -6.22 9.54
CA VAL A 463 -9.68 -5.69 10.88
C VAL A 463 -10.83 -4.67 10.87
N LEU A 464 -11.41 -4.37 9.70
CA LEU A 464 -12.58 -3.51 9.62
C LEU A 464 -13.77 -4.10 10.40
N HIS A 465 -14.54 -3.23 11.05
CA HIS A 465 -15.72 -3.58 11.86
C HIS A 465 -15.44 -4.46 13.09
N ARG A 466 -14.19 -4.54 13.55
CA ARG A 466 -13.79 -5.19 14.79
C ARG A 466 -13.68 -4.20 15.94
N GLY A 467 -13.77 -4.70 17.18
CA GLY A 467 -13.64 -3.88 18.37
C GLY A 467 -12.20 -3.46 18.63
N MET A 468 -11.97 -2.19 18.97
CA MET A 468 -10.69 -1.72 19.50
C MET A 468 -10.82 -1.61 21.03
N VAL A 469 -9.88 -2.21 21.77
CA VAL A 469 -9.89 -2.21 23.24
C VAL A 469 -8.55 -1.74 23.78
N LEU A 470 -8.62 -0.84 24.77
CA LEU A 470 -7.51 -0.42 25.60
C LEU A 470 -7.65 -1.10 26.97
N THR A 471 -6.56 -1.67 27.47
CA THR A 471 -6.48 -2.35 28.78
C THR A 471 -5.45 -1.61 29.63
N ARG A 472 -5.83 -1.32 30.87
CA ARG A 472 -5.01 -0.67 31.89
C ARG A 472 -4.72 -1.59 33.05
#